data_AF-A0A959B8Z9-F1
#
_entry.id   AF-A0A959B8Z9-F1
#
_cell.length_a   1.000
_cell.length_b   1.000
_cell.length_c   1.000
_cell.angle_alpha   90.00
_cell.angle_beta   90.00
_cell.angle_gamma   90.00
#
_symmetry.space_group_name_H-M   'P 1'
#
loop_
_entity.id
_entity.type
_entity.pdbx_description
1 polymer ?
#
loop_
_entity_poly.entity_id
_entity_poly.type
_entity_poly.pdbx_seq_one_letter_code
_entity_poly.pdbx_strand_id
1 'polypeptide(L)'
;IVDGIGNAFFGAMTFKEGVPEKNNFDNYRMIRMSEAPRAIDVHFVQNDIDPTGMGEPPFPPIFGAVANALYKATGKRSYNQPFLGEKPVLG
;
A
#
# COMPACT_ATOMS: atom_id res chain seq x y z
N ILE A 1 2.67 4.38 6.71
CA ILE A 1 3.80 3.65 6.08
C ILE A 1 3.49 2.16 5.92
N VAL A 2 3.49 1.36 7.00
CA VAL A 2 3.26 -0.09 6.95
C VAL A 2 1.94 -0.44 6.26
N ASP A 3 0.86 0.22 6.65
CA ASP A 3 -0.46 0.02 6.03
C ASP A 3 -0.48 0.38 4.53
N GLY A 4 0.18 1.49 4.14
CA GLY A 4 0.32 1.87 2.73
C GLY A 4 1.06 0.82 1.90
N ILE A 5 2.13 0.22 2.43
CA ILE A 5 2.84 -0.89 1.77
C ILE A 5 1.93 -2.11 1.68
N GLY A 6 1.21 -2.43 2.76
CA GLY A 6 0.26 -3.54 2.80
C GLY A 6 -0.84 -3.41 1.76
N ASN A 7 -1.48 -2.24 1.66
CA ASN A 7 -2.50 -1.99 0.65
C ASN A 7 -1.92 -2.02 -0.76
N ALA A 8 -0.74 -1.43 -0.98
CA ALA A 8 -0.06 -1.45 -2.27
C ALA A 8 0.21 -2.87 -2.78
N PHE A 9 0.53 -3.82 -1.88
CA PHE A 9 0.83 -5.20 -2.27
C PHE A 9 -0.35 -6.18 -2.14
N PHE A 10 -1.32 -5.98 -1.25
CA PHE A 10 -2.27 -7.04 -0.90
C PHE A 10 -3.75 -6.60 -0.80
N GLY A 11 -4.02 -5.29 -0.78
CA GLY A 11 -5.33 -4.70 -0.44
C GLY A 11 -6.43 -4.88 -1.48
N ALA A 12 -6.40 -5.95 -2.29
CA ALA A 12 -7.47 -6.24 -3.23
C ALA A 12 -8.77 -6.57 -2.49
N MET A 13 -9.85 -5.90 -2.88
CA MET A 13 -11.22 -6.25 -2.50
C MET A 13 -12.00 -6.57 -3.77
N THR A 14 -12.14 -7.85 -4.09
CA THR A 14 -12.83 -8.30 -5.32
C THR A 14 -14.32 -8.48 -5.06
N PHE A 15 -15.11 -8.30 -6.13
CA PHE A 15 -16.55 -8.44 -6.10
C PHE A 15 -16.98 -9.48 -7.14
N LYS A 16 -17.92 -10.35 -6.78
CA LYS A 16 -18.57 -11.28 -7.70
C LYS A 16 -20.07 -11.05 -7.63
N GLU A 17 -20.68 -10.76 -8.79
CA GLU A 17 -22.12 -10.48 -8.87
C GLU A 17 -22.57 -9.37 -7.90
N GLY A 18 -21.72 -8.35 -7.71
CA GLY A 18 -21.96 -7.24 -6.79
C GLY A 18 -21.71 -7.54 -5.31
N VAL A 19 -21.28 -8.75 -4.96
CA VAL A 19 -21.01 -9.17 -3.58
C VAL A 19 -19.50 -9.20 -3.31
N PRO A 20 -19.01 -8.61 -2.19
CA PRO A 20 -17.61 -8.74 -1.80
C PRO A 20 -17.22 -10.21 -1.59
N GLU A 21 -16.14 -10.66 -2.24
CA GLU A 21 -15.70 -12.06 -2.13
C GLU A 21 -14.94 -12.35 -0.82
N LYS A 22 -14.47 -11.30 -0.12
CA LYS A 22 -13.68 -11.40 1.12
C LYS A 22 -14.50 -10.81 2.26
N ASN A 23 -14.80 -11.64 3.26
CA ASN A 23 -15.65 -11.29 4.40
C ASN A 23 -14.90 -11.31 5.74
N ASN A 24 -13.62 -11.70 5.76
CA ASN A 24 -12.79 -11.79 6.95
C ASN A 24 -11.28 -11.73 6.59
N PHE A 25 -10.40 -11.52 7.57
CA PHE A 25 -8.95 -11.32 7.41
C PHE A 25 -8.13 -12.57 7.10
N ASP A 26 -8.75 -13.74 7.11
CA ASP A 26 -8.21 -14.96 6.53
C ASP A 26 -8.14 -14.85 4.99
N ASN A 27 -9.14 -14.23 4.38
CA ASN A 27 -9.27 -14.06 2.92
C ASN A 27 -8.90 -12.63 2.45
N TYR A 28 -9.11 -11.63 3.30
CA TYR A 28 -8.58 -10.27 3.13
C TYR A 28 -7.17 -10.18 3.70
N ARG A 29 -6.19 -10.38 2.81
CA ARG A 29 -4.77 -10.43 3.16
C ARG A 29 -4.25 -9.05 3.58
N MET A 30 -4.13 -8.85 4.89
CA MET A 30 -3.35 -7.75 5.47
C MET A 30 -1.84 -8.07 5.45
N ILE A 31 -1.02 -7.02 5.47
CA ILE A 31 0.44 -7.17 5.66
C ILE A 31 0.75 -7.83 7.01
N ARG A 32 1.74 -8.72 7.03
CA ARG A 32 2.21 -9.41 8.25
C ARG A 32 3.51 -8.80 8.77
N MET A 33 3.85 -9.08 10.04
CA MET A 33 5.08 -8.56 10.68
C MET A 33 6.35 -8.91 9.90
N SER A 34 6.42 -10.12 9.32
CA SER A 34 7.55 -10.57 8.51
C SER A 34 7.70 -9.84 7.17
N GLU A 35 6.67 -9.11 6.74
CA GLU A 35 6.61 -8.40 5.46
C GLU A 35 6.76 -6.89 5.62
N ALA A 36 6.72 -6.39 6.86
CA ALA A 36 6.97 -4.99 7.15
C ALA A 36 8.44 -4.62 6.84
N PRO A 37 8.72 -3.34 6.52
CA PRO A 37 10.10 -2.88 6.41
C PRO A 37 10.89 -3.18 7.68
N ARG A 38 12.14 -3.62 7.53
CA ARG A 38 13.03 -3.90 8.67
C ARG A 38 13.32 -2.66 9.51
N ALA A 39 13.30 -1.49 8.88
CA ALA A 39 13.50 -0.20 9.51
C ALA A 39 12.60 0.84 8.83
N ILE A 40 12.15 1.84 9.59
CA ILE A 40 11.41 3.01 9.11
C ILE A 40 12.07 4.23 9.75
N ASP A 41 12.77 5.01 8.94
CA ASP A 41 13.38 6.27 9.37
C ASP A 41 12.38 7.43 9.15
N VAL A 42 12.23 8.27 10.17
CA VAL A 42 11.27 9.39 10.17
C VAL A 42 12.03 10.67 10.48
N HIS A 43 11.84 11.67 9.64
CA HIS A 43 12.45 13.00 9.78
C HIS A 43 11.37 14.07 9.75
N PHE A 44 11.46 15.03 10.66
CA PHE A 44 10.62 16.22 10.65
C PHE A 44 11.38 17.38 10.02
N VAL A 45 10.73 18.08 9.10
CA VAL A 45 11.28 19.31 8.52
C VAL A 45 10.99 20.45 9.48
N GLN A 46 12.04 21.07 10.03
CA GLN A 46 11.90 22.25 10.89
C GLN A 46 11.34 23.43 10.10
N ASN A 47 10.27 24.03 10.61
CA ASN A 47 9.62 25.20 10.06
C ASN A 47 8.78 25.89 11.16
N ASP A 48 8.36 27.13 10.90
CA ASP A 48 7.60 27.96 11.85
C ASP A 48 6.07 27.90 11.63
N ILE A 49 5.58 26.90 10.87
CA ILE A 49 4.16 26.75 10.56
C ILE A 49 3.49 25.93 11.66
N ASP A 50 2.30 26.38 12.10
CA ASP A 50 1.52 25.65 13.10
C ASP A 50 1.24 24.21 12.67
N PRO A 51 1.29 23.23 13.61
CA PRO A 51 1.11 21.83 13.28
C PRO A 51 -0.30 21.55 12.77
N THR A 52 -0.37 20.80 11.66
CA THR A 52 -1.62 20.26 11.12
C THR A 52 -1.75 18.76 11.38
N GLY A 53 -2.87 18.16 10.99
CA GLY A 53 -3.06 16.71 11.07
C GLY A 53 -1.98 15.93 10.30
N MET A 54 -1.43 14.89 10.94
CA MET A 54 -0.32 14.08 10.41
C MET A 54 -0.64 12.57 10.31
N GLY A 55 -1.89 12.17 10.55
CA GLY A 55 -2.30 10.76 10.52
C GLY A 55 -2.27 10.15 9.11
N GLU A 56 -2.88 10.82 8.14
CA GLU A 56 -3.03 10.35 6.75
C GLU A 56 -1.96 10.81 5.75
N PRO A 57 -1.28 11.98 5.89
CA PRO A 57 -0.27 12.43 4.94
C PRO A 57 0.79 11.38 4.53
N PRO A 58 1.26 10.48 5.42
CA PRO A 58 2.23 9.45 5.05
C PRO A 58 1.66 8.33 4.18
N PHE A 59 0.34 8.23 3.98
CA PHE A 59 -0.29 7.10 3.33
C PHE A 59 -0.26 7.19 1.78
N PRO A 60 -0.77 8.25 1.12
CA PRO A 60 -0.79 8.34 -0.34
C PRO A 60 0.59 8.26 -1.03
N PRO A 61 1.67 8.89 -0.52
CA PRO A 61 2.98 8.86 -1.19
C PRO A 61 3.62 7.47 -1.25
N ILE A 62 3.26 6.57 -0.33
CA ILE A 62 3.90 5.25 -0.21
C ILE A 62 3.63 4.35 -1.41
N PHE A 63 2.44 4.42 -1.99
CA PHE A 63 2.09 3.65 -3.19
C PHE A 63 3.02 3.98 -4.36
N GLY A 64 3.25 5.27 -4.61
CA GLY A 64 4.17 5.74 -5.65
C GLY A 64 5.62 5.40 -5.34
N ALA A 65 6.05 5.52 -4.09
CA ALA A 65 7.40 5.15 -3.65
C ALA A 65 7.68 3.66 -3.91
N VAL A 66 6.75 2.77 -3.54
CA VAL A 66 6.86 1.33 -3.80
C VAL A 66 6.85 1.03 -5.30
N ALA A 67 5.95 1.63 -6.09
CA ALA A 67 5.91 1.44 -7.54
C ALA A 67 7.24 1.85 -8.23
N ASN A 68 7.82 2.98 -7.81
CA ASN A 68 9.11 3.43 -8.31
C ASN A 68 10.26 2.51 -7.90
N ALA A 69 10.24 1.98 -6.67
CA ALA A 69 11.22 1.01 -6.20
C ALA A 69 11.14 -0.30 -7.01
N LEU A 70 9.92 -0.80 -7.27
CA LEU A 70 9.68 -1.97 -8.12
C LEU A 70 10.18 -1.75 -9.54
N TYR A 71 9.92 -0.58 -10.14
CA TYR A 71 10.44 -0.24 -11.46
C TYR A 71 11.97 -0.21 -11.47
N LYS A 72 12.60 0.41 -10.49
CA LYS A 72 14.07 0.45 -10.38
C LYS A 72 14.68 -0.95 -10.25
N ALA A 73 14.00 -1.86 -9.54
CA ALA A 73 14.48 -3.23 -9.33
C ALA A 73 14.23 -4.16 -10.54
N THR A 74 13.17 -3.95 -11.31
CA THR A 74 12.70 -4.91 -12.32
C THR A 74 12.71 -4.40 -13.76
N GLY A 75 12.84 -3.08 -13.96
CA GLY A 75 12.69 -2.43 -15.27
C GLY A 75 11.24 -2.36 -15.79
N LYS A 76 10.25 -2.90 -15.05
CA LYS A 76 8.84 -2.94 -15.44
C LYS A 76 8.01 -1.99 -14.59
N ARG A 77 7.10 -1.24 -15.24
CA ARG A 77 6.22 -0.31 -14.55
C ARG A 77 4.96 -1.05 -14.06
N SER A 78 4.65 -0.93 -12.78
CA SER A 78 3.42 -1.43 -12.18
C SER A 78 2.41 -0.28 -12.05
N TYR A 79 1.34 -0.33 -12.83
CA TYR A 79 0.28 0.68 -12.81
C TYR A 79 -0.99 0.23 -12.08
N ASN A 80 -1.17 -1.08 -11.96
CA ASN A 80 -2.35 -1.68 -11.36
C ASN A 80 -2.00 -2.18 -9.97
N GLN A 81 -2.81 -1.78 -8.99
CA GLN A 81 -2.72 -2.25 -7.62
C GLN A 81 -3.81 -3.30 -7.34
N PRO A 82 -3.58 -4.23 -6.40
CA PRO A 82 -2.32 -4.41 -5.67
C PRO A 82 -1.20 -4.99 -6.55
N PHE A 83 0.05 -4.71 -6.19
CA PHE A 83 1.24 -5.15 -6.94
C PHE A 83 1.55 -6.63 -6.77
N LEU A 84 1.00 -7.31 -5.75
CA LEU A 84 1.03 -8.77 -5.65
C LEU A 84 -0.32 -9.35 -6.10
N GLY A 85 -0.37 -9.78 -7.35
CA GLY A 85 -1.54 -10.42 -7.95
C GLY A 85 -1.62 -10.14 -9.44
N GLU A 86 -1.93 -11.17 -10.23
CA GLU A 86 -2.07 -11.04 -11.69
C GLU A 86 -3.51 -10.73 -12.13
N LYS A 87 -4.47 -10.79 -11.20
CA LYS A 87 -5.87 -10.59 -11.51
C LYS A 87 -6.18 -9.09 -11.51
N PRO A 88 -6.75 -8.54 -12.59
CA PRO A 88 -7.35 -7.22 -12.56
C PRO A 88 -8.32 -7.16 -11.37
N VAL A 89 -8.19 -6.14 -10.52
CA VAL A 89 -9.22 -5.82 -9.53
C VAL A 89 -10.33 -5.10 -10.28
N LEU A 90 -11.05 -5.85 -11.11
CA LEU A 90 -12.24 -5.40 -11.79
C LEU A 90 -13.38 -6.31 -11.34
N GLY A 91 -14.41 -5.67 -10.76
CA GLY A 91 -15.78 -6.16 -10.85
C GLY A 91 -16.41 -5.70 -12.16
#